data_AF-A0A7W7M9C9-F1
#
_entry.id   AF-A0A7W7M9C9-F1
#
_cell.length_a   1.000
_cell.length_b   1.000
_cell.length_c   1.000
_cell.angle_alpha   90.00
_cell.angle_beta   90.00
_cell.angle_gamma   90.00
#
_symmetry.space_group_name_H-M   'P 1'
#
loop_
_entity.id
_entity.type
_entity.pdbx_description
1 polymer ?
#
loop_
_entity_poly.entity_id
_entity_poly.type
_entity_poly.pdbx_seq_one_letter_code
_entity_poly.pdbx_strand_id
1 'polypeptide(L)'
;MYSSGTGLDPAGGRPAEWDPDLERGPRSDLSGFAVASLVFGLIGGLLLGPLLGVAALVKIKQTGQRGKGLAIAGLVLSGVWVLVLAVVVGVNKYVVNRAEDVVALQIGQCFDLPSTGPEDVFPGPITTLPCTQPHRAEMVGWASPVEGRGTAGDYPGVAALVQRAETGCATISRNYVLDPVSLPAGVRPRWYIPRAAEWARGSYGITCFLATDGAPVSRPLREDASIVNRDQLTFLLAIRDCAESTAKVEALLAGGPAAELRSATKQTAEAWSTMWLKLRAGAWPAEAQPAIIQWIADVDAAQPLWQEAAAATSDRDLRDKVRRAQQRSGADHLLAVRRALGLSTTRGEPLPHR
;
A
#
# COMPACT_ATOMS: atom_id res chain seq x y z
N MET A 1 81.83 -9.27 61.54
CA MET A 1 81.47 -7.87 61.22
C MET A 1 80.38 -7.88 60.18
N TYR A 2 79.40 -7.00 60.38
CA TYR A 2 78.23 -6.73 59.54
C TYR A 2 78.52 -6.67 58.04
N SER A 3 77.54 -7.05 57.19
CA SER A 3 76.66 -6.05 56.53
C SER A 3 75.99 -6.60 55.25
N SER A 4 74.65 -6.47 55.22
CA SER A 4 73.72 -6.06 54.12
C SER A 4 73.98 -6.49 52.66
N GLY A 5 72.99 -6.87 51.84
CA GLY A 5 71.54 -6.87 51.99
C GLY A 5 70.82 -7.19 50.66
N THR A 6 69.49 -7.15 50.74
CA THR A 6 68.46 -6.89 49.71
C THR A 6 68.25 -7.88 48.54
N GLY A 7 67.15 -8.65 48.65
CA GLY A 7 65.92 -8.40 47.89
C GLY A 7 65.77 -9.04 46.51
N LEU A 8 64.77 -9.92 46.37
CA LEU A 8 63.88 -10.09 45.20
C LEU A 8 62.84 -11.20 45.52
N ASP A 9 61.59 -10.82 45.78
CA ASP A 9 60.44 -11.74 45.77
C ASP A 9 59.72 -11.62 44.41
N PRO A 10 59.60 -12.71 43.61
CA PRO A 10 58.75 -12.71 42.44
C PRO A 10 57.31 -13.08 42.83
N ALA A 11 56.39 -12.14 42.62
CA ALA A 11 54.95 -12.35 42.75
C ALA A 11 54.47 -13.45 41.78
N GLY A 12 53.99 -14.56 42.35
CA GLY A 12 53.39 -15.66 41.60
C GLY A 12 52.00 -15.29 41.05
N GLY A 13 51.92 -15.14 39.73
CA GLY A 13 50.65 -15.08 39.01
C GLY A 13 50.03 -16.47 38.88
N ARG A 14 48.76 -16.61 39.27
CA ARG A 14 47.94 -17.80 38.98
C ARG A 14 47.39 -17.69 37.54
N PRO A 15 47.32 -18.78 36.76
CA PRO A 15 46.71 -18.75 35.44
C PRO A 15 45.20 -18.52 35.53
N ALA A 16 44.68 -17.66 34.65
CA ALA A 16 43.27 -17.33 34.53
C ALA A 16 42.48 -18.53 33.97
N GLU A 17 41.50 -18.98 34.74
CA GLU A 17 40.55 -20.03 34.37
C GLU A 17 39.46 -19.42 33.46
N TRP A 18 39.22 -20.07 32.32
CA TRP A 18 38.26 -19.64 31.30
C TRP A 18 36.85 -20.10 31.70
N ASP A 19 35.93 -19.15 31.91
CA ASP A 19 34.53 -19.40 32.27
C ASP A 19 33.62 -19.24 31.03
N PRO A 20 32.95 -20.31 30.54
CA PRO A 20 32.08 -20.29 29.36
C PRO A 20 30.71 -19.61 29.55
N ASP A 21 30.36 -19.08 30.73
CA ASP A 21 28.99 -18.62 30.99
C ASP A 21 28.72 -17.11 30.82
N LEU A 22 29.64 -16.34 30.24
CA LEU A 22 29.47 -14.88 30.06
C LEU A 22 28.67 -14.42 28.83
N GLU A 23 28.12 -15.32 28.00
CA GLU A 23 27.45 -14.92 26.73
C GLU A 23 25.94 -15.20 26.62
N ARG A 24 25.20 -15.44 27.72
CA ARG A 24 23.72 -15.41 27.70
C ARG A 24 23.15 -14.38 28.65
N GLY A 25 23.11 -13.13 28.20
CA GLY A 25 22.22 -12.14 28.79
C GLY A 25 20.76 -12.63 28.70
N PRO A 26 19.96 -12.54 29.77
CA PRO A 26 18.55 -12.90 29.70
C PRO A 26 17.86 -11.99 28.67
N ARG A 27 17.31 -12.57 27.59
CA ARG A 27 16.22 -11.91 26.88
C ARG A 27 15.05 -11.91 27.86
N SER A 28 14.64 -10.73 28.31
CA SER A 28 13.49 -10.58 29.18
C SER A 28 12.23 -10.89 28.38
N ASP A 29 11.80 -12.15 28.39
CA ASP A 29 10.41 -12.46 28.07
C ASP A 29 9.54 -11.75 29.12
N LEU A 30 8.63 -10.90 28.66
CA LEU A 30 7.67 -10.21 29.51
C LEU A 30 6.85 -11.27 30.26
N SER A 31 6.85 -11.22 31.59
CA SER A 31 6.15 -12.22 32.39
C SER A 31 4.63 -12.11 32.16
N GLY A 32 3.98 -13.22 31.84
CA GLY A 32 2.53 -13.27 31.66
C GLY A 32 1.75 -12.78 32.90
N PHE A 33 2.36 -12.87 34.08
CA PHE A 33 1.84 -12.32 35.33
C PHE A 33 1.97 -10.79 35.43
N ALA A 34 3.01 -10.17 34.86
CA ALA A 34 3.10 -8.71 34.77
C ALA A 34 2.07 -8.15 33.78
N VAL A 35 1.84 -8.85 32.66
CA VAL A 35 0.78 -8.48 31.70
C VAL A 35 -0.60 -8.71 32.32
N ALA A 36 -0.83 -9.82 33.02
CA ALA A 36 -2.10 -10.09 33.70
C ALA A 36 -2.37 -9.13 34.87
N SER A 37 -1.37 -8.79 35.70
CA SER A 37 -1.54 -7.82 36.79
C SER A 37 -1.73 -6.39 36.26
N LEU A 38 -1.11 -6.06 35.11
CA LEU A 38 -1.37 -4.82 34.39
C LEU A 38 -2.81 -4.78 33.85
N VAL A 39 -3.27 -5.85 33.21
CA VAL A 39 -4.64 -5.95 32.66
C VAL A 39 -5.69 -5.96 33.77
N PHE A 40 -5.49 -6.68 34.88
CA PHE A 40 -6.39 -6.68 36.03
C PHE A 40 -6.32 -5.37 36.83
N GLY A 41 -5.16 -4.73 36.92
CA GLY A 41 -5.01 -3.38 37.49
C GLY A 41 -5.72 -2.31 36.64
N LEU A 42 -5.66 -2.44 35.31
CA LEU A 42 -6.33 -1.57 34.34
C LEU A 42 -7.85 -1.75 34.37
N ILE A 43 -8.35 -2.99 34.28
CA ILE A 43 -9.79 -3.30 34.26
C ILE A 43 -10.42 -3.06 35.64
N GLY A 44 -9.72 -3.43 36.73
CA GLY A 44 -10.19 -3.26 38.10
C GLY A 44 -10.22 -1.80 38.57
N GLY A 45 -9.30 -0.97 38.08
CA GLY A 45 -9.26 0.47 38.38
C GLY A 45 -10.23 1.31 37.55
N LEU A 46 -10.49 0.92 36.30
CA LEU A 46 -11.24 1.74 35.33
C LEU A 46 -12.77 1.63 35.47
N LEU A 47 -13.31 0.46 35.83
CA LEU A 47 -14.76 0.24 35.87
C LEU A 47 -15.40 0.49 37.26
N LEU A 48 -14.68 0.20 38.35
CA LEU A 48 -15.24 0.25 39.71
C LEU A 48 -14.87 1.53 40.48
N GLY A 49 -13.76 2.19 40.13
CA GLY A 49 -13.24 3.37 40.83
C GLY A 49 -14.16 4.60 40.83
N PRO A 50 -14.69 5.05 39.67
CA PRO A 50 -15.51 6.26 39.59
C PRO A 50 -16.87 6.12 40.29
N LEU A 51 -17.53 4.97 40.13
CA LEU A 51 -18.85 4.70 40.70
C LEU A 51 -18.81 4.52 42.23
N LEU A 52 -17.81 3.79 42.75
CA LEU A 52 -17.61 3.65 44.20
C LEU A 52 -17.13 4.95 44.84
N GLY A 53 -16.32 5.76 44.13
CA GLY A 53 -15.89 7.08 44.59
C GLY A 53 -17.06 8.05 44.79
N VAL A 54 -18.00 8.12 43.84
CA VAL A 54 -19.21 8.95 43.94
C VAL A 54 -20.15 8.45 45.04
N ALA A 55 -20.38 7.14 45.14
CA ALA A 55 -21.22 6.55 46.19
C ALA A 55 -20.64 6.78 47.61
N ALA A 56 -19.32 6.70 47.77
CA ALA A 56 -18.64 6.99 49.04
C ALA A 56 -18.76 8.47 49.45
N LEU A 57 -18.68 9.40 48.51
CA LEU A 57 -18.81 10.84 48.76
C LEU A 57 -20.21 11.23 49.26
N VAL A 58 -21.28 10.63 48.72
CA VAL A 58 -22.66 10.86 49.19
C VAL A 58 -22.85 10.33 50.63
N LYS A 59 -22.28 9.15 50.93
CA LYS A 59 -22.39 8.51 52.25
C LYS A 59 -21.56 9.23 53.33
N ILE A 60 -20.39 9.76 52.99
CA ILE A 60 -19.52 10.54 53.89
C ILE A 60 -20.15 11.90 54.23
N LYS A 61 -20.87 12.52 53.28
CA LYS A 61 -21.59 13.80 53.52
C LYS A 61 -22.76 13.64 54.50
N GLN A 62 -23.35 12.44 54.58
CA GLN A 62 -24.47 12.13 55.49
C GLN A 62 -24.04 11.62 56.88
N THR A 63 -22.84 11.06 57.02
CA THR A 63 -22.42 10.34 58.25
C THR A 63 -21.31 11.01 59.06
N GLY A 64 -20.67 12.08 58.55
CA GLY A 64 -19.68 12.85 59.30
C GLY A 64 -18.35 12.13 59.59
N GLN A 65 -18.04 11.00 58.94
CA GLN A 65 -16.84 10.22 59.20
C GLN A 65 -15.54 10.81 58.60
N ARG A 66 -14.41 10.58 59.27
CA ARG A 66 -13.05 10.93 58.82
C ARG A 66 -12.60 10.00 57.68
N GLY A 67 -12.74 10.46 56.44
CA GLY A 67 -12.26 9.74 55.25
C GLY A 67 -12.08 10.59 53.99
N LYS A 68 -12.31 11.91 54.09
CA LYS A 68 -12.30 12.84 52.94
C LYS A 68 -10.96 12.84 52.19
N GLY A 69 -9.84 12.75 52.91
CA GLY A 69 -8.51 12.73 52.29
C GLY A 69 -8.26 11.51 51.40
N LEU A 70 -8.79 10.35 51.78
CA LEU A 70 -8.61 9.09 51.05
C LEU A 70 -9.47 9.05 49.77
N ALA A 71 -10.70 9.59 49.84
CA ALA A 71 -11.56 9.75 48.66
C ALA A 71 -10.97 10.75 47.65
N ILE A 72 -10.42 11.87 48.12
CA ILE A 72 -9.75 12.86 47.27
C ILE A 72 -8.50 12.23 46.61
N ALA A 73 -7.69 11.48 47.37
CA ALA A 73 -6.52 10.78 46.83
C ALA A 73 -6.89 9.78 45.71
N GLY A 74 -7.96 9.00 45.90
CA GLY A 74 -8.44 8.07 44.88
C GLY A 74 -8.92 8.77 43.59
N LEU A 75 -9.57 9.92 43.73
CA LEU A 75 -10.07 10.70 42.59
C LEU A 75 -8.93 11.37 41.81
N VAL A 76 -7.94 11.91 42.52
CA VAL A 76 -6.72 12.47 41.92
C VAL A 76 -5.94 11.39 41.19
N LEU A 77 -5.76 10.22 41.80
CA LEU A 77 -5.03 9.10 41.18
C LEU A 77 -5.74 8.59 39.92
N SER A 78 -7.07 8.54 39.93
CA SER A 78 -7.87 8.21 38.74
C SER A 78 -7.72 9.26 37.63
N GLY A 79 -7.75 10.55 37.97
CA GLY A 79 -7.53 11.64 37.01
C GLY A 79 -6.12 11.61 36.39
N VAL A 80 -5.09 11.34 37.20
CA VAL A 80 -3.70 11.16 36.72
C VAL A 80 -3.63 9.97 35.77
N TRP A 81 -4.29 8.85 36.08
CA TRP A 81 -4.33 7.69 35.18
C TRP A 81 -5.02 7.98 33.84
N VAL A 82 -6.12 8.73 33.84
CA VAL A 82 -6.78 9.16 32.60
C VAL A 82 -5.86 10.06 31.77
N LEU A 83 -5.15 10.99 32.42
CA LEU A 83 -4.18 11.86 31.74
C LEU A 83 -3.02 11.06 31.15
N VAL A 84 -2.44 10.12 31.92
CA VAL A 84 -1.38 9.22 31.45
C VAL A 84 -1.87 8.39 30.26
N LEU A 85 -3.10 7.85 30.31
CA LEU A 85 -3.66 7.06 29.22
C LEU A 85 -3.90 7.93 27.97
N ALA A 86 -4.38 9.16 28.14
CA ALA A 86 -4.53 10.12 27.05
C ALA A 86 -3.17 10.47 26.41
N VAL A 87 -2.13 10.67 27.21
CA VAL A 87 -0.76 10.89 26.74
C VAL A 87 -0.21 9.66 26.02
N VAL A 88 -0.36 8.46 26.58
CA VAL A 88 0.09 7.21 25.96
C VAL A 88 -0.61 6.97 24.63
N VAL A 89 -1.94 7.15 24.56
CA VAL A 89 -2.70 7.03 23.31
C VAL A 89 -2.28 8.10 22.30
N GLY A 90 -2.08 9.35 22.73
CA GLY A 90 -1.61 10.44 21.89
C GLY A 90 -0.22 10.20 21.31
N VAL A 91 0.73 9.79 22.16
CA VAL A 91 2.10 9.44 21.77
C VAL A 91 2.10 8.21 20.86
N ASN A 92 1.31 7.17 21.16
CA ASN A 92 1.22 5.99 20.31
C ASN A 92 0.69 6.34 18.90
N LYS A 93 -0.34 7.19 18.80
CA LYS A 93 -0.80 7.70 17.50
C LYS A 93 0.29 8.48 16.76
N TYR A 94 1.07 9.29 17.48
CA TYR A 94 2.17 10.07 16.90
C TYR A 94 3.33 9.18 16.41
N VAL A 95 3.67 8.13 17.16
CA VAL A 95 4.75 7.19 16.82
C VAL A 95 4.34 6.28 15.65
N VAL A 96 3.06 5.86 15.58
CA VAL A 96 2.55 5.01 14.49
C VAL A 96 2.43 5.78 13.17
N ASN A 97 2.11 7.08 13.22
CA ASN A 97 1.91 7.92 12.03
C ASN A 97 3.10 8.85 11.79
N ARG A 98 4.30 8.28 11.68
CA ARG A 98 5.53 9.06 11.56
C ARG A 98 5.50 9.89 10.27
N ALA A 99 5.91 11.15 10.39
CA ALA A 99 6.15 12.02 9.26
C ALA A 99 7.46 11.57 8.58
N GLU A 100 7.38 11.04 7.37
CA GLU A 100 8.50 10.47 6.60
C GLU A 100 8.80 11.29 5.35
N ASP A 101 10.04 11.25 4.87
CA ASP A 101 10.35 11.80 3.55
C ASP A 101 9.70 10.91 2.47
N VAL A 102 9.23 11.50 1.37
CA VAL A 102 8.55 10.78 0.28
C VAL A 102 9.43 9.68 -0.33
N VAL A 103 10.74 9.85 -0.26
CA VAL A 103 11.73 8.88 -0.73
C VAL A 103 11.95 7.72 0.24
N ALA A 104 11.57 7.87 1.51
CA ALA A 104 11.70 6.84 2.55
C ALA A 104 10.48 5.92 2.65
N LEU A 105 9.37 6.26 1.98
CA LEU A 105 8.14 5.48 1.99
C LEU A 105 8.35 4.06 1.49
N GLN A 106 7.87 3.07 2.23
CA GLN A 106 7.89 1.66 1.88
C GLN A 106 6.65 1.25 1.09
N ILE A 107 6.80 0.22 0.27
CA ILE A 107 5.71 -0.38 -0.51
C ILE A 107 4.56 -0.80 0.42
N GLY A 108 3.34 -0.33 0.13
CA GLY A 108 2.13 -0.58 0.92
C GLY A 108 1.89 0.38 2.08
N GLN A 109 2.76 1.37 2.30
CA GLN A 109 2.43 2.44 3.23
C GLN A 109 1.38 3.36 2.63
N CYS A 110 0.32 3.58 3.40
CA CYS A 110 -0.75 4.51 3.09
C CYS A 110 -0.44 5.88 3.72
N PHE A 111 -0.78 6.94 3.02
CA PHE A 111 -0.48 8.29 3.46
C PHE A 111 -1.48 9.30 2.91
N ASP A 112 -1.51 10.48 3.53
CA ASP A 112 -2.24 11.61 2.98
C ASP A 112 -1.30 12.51 2.18
N LEU A 113 -1.88 13.16 1.17
CA LEU A 113 -1.18 14.11 0.31
C LEU A 113 -1.51 15.53 0.81
N PRO A 114 -0.56 16.30 1.37
CA PRO A 114 -0.75 17.72 1.63
C PRO A 114 -1.41 18.42 0.46
N SER A 115 -2.47 19.13 0.81
CA SER A 115 -3.29 19.90 -0.11
C SER A 115 -2.56 21.20 -0.43
N THR A 116 -1.59 21.17 -1.34
CA THR A 116 -0.98 22.39 -1.87
C THR A 116 -0.91 22.31 -3.39
N GLY A 117 -1.08 23.49 -4.02
CA GLY A 117 -1.56 23.70 -5.38
C GLY A 117 -0.73 23.17 -6.56
N PRO A 118 -1.06 23.62 -7.78
CA PRO A 118 -0.67 22.95 -9.03
C PRO A 118 0.83 22.94 -9.37
N GLU A 119 1.67 23.71 -8.68
CA GLU A 119 3.05 23.97 -9.12
C GLU A 119 4.18 23.45 -8.21
N ASP A 120 3.93 22.99 -6.98
CA ASP A 120 5.01 22.55 -6.09
C ASP A 120 4.52 21.56 -5.03
N VAL A 121 4.81 20.26 -5.17
CA VAL A 121 4.48 19.30 -4.10
C VAL A 121 5.38 18.07 -4.27
N PHE A 122 6.36 17.77 -3.43
CA PHE A 122 6.29 17.72 -1.97
C PHE A 122 7.64 18.08 -1.32
N PRO A 123 7.80 19.27 -0.71
CA PRO A 123 9.02 19.65 0.01
C PRO A 123 8.93 19.40 1.53
N GLY A 124 7.97 18.59 2.01
CA GLY A 124 7.69 18.41 3.42
C GLY A 124 7.43 16.94 3.80
N PRO A 125 7.52 16.62 5.10
CA PRO A 125 7.32 15.25 5.56
C PRO A 125 5.87 14.80 5.33
N ILE A 126 5.72 13.57 4.87
CA ILE A 126 4.46 12.89 4.59
C ILE A 126 4.00 12.15 5.83
N THR A 127 2.76 12.39 6.26
CA THR A 127 2.15 11.62 7.35
C THR A 127 1.65 10.28 6.83
N THR A 128 2.30 9.20 7.27
CA THR A 128 1.81 7.84 7.05
C THR A 128 0.62 7.55 7.96
N LEU A 129 -0.30 6.70 7.48
CA LEU A 129 -1.54 6.34 8.14
C LEU A 129 -1.76 4.82 8.00
N PRO A 130 -2.40 4.15 8.96
CA PRO A 130 -2.91 2.81 8.74
C PRO A 130 -3.87 2.83 7.55
N CYS A 131 -3.73 1.89 6.62
CA CYS A 131 -4.57 1.84 5.43
C CYS A 131 -6.07 1.64 5.73
N THR A 132 -6.43 1.21 6.95
CA THR A 132 -7.82 1.12 7.42
C THR A 132 -8.42 2.46 7.83
N GLN A 133 -7.60 3.52 7.90
CA GLN A 133 -8.05 4.89 8.11
C GLN A 133 -8.15 5.63 6.76
N PRO A 134 -9.00 6.67 6.67
CA PRO A 134 -9.08 7.52 5.48
C PRO A 134 -7.71 8.05 5.07
N HIS A 135 -7.27 7.72 3.87
CA HIS A 135 -6.02 8.18 3.27
C HIS A 135 -6.22 8.46 1.77
N ARG A 136 -5.27 9.16 1.15
CA ARG A 136 -5.39 9.58 -0.25
C ARG A 136 -4.36 8.98 -1.18
N ALA A 137 -3.33 8.34 -0.64
CA ALA A 137 -2.32 7.68 -1.44
C ALA A 137 -1.77 6.41 -0.78
N GLU A 138 -1.27 5.51 -1.62
CA GLU A 138 -0.57 4.29 -1.22
C GLU A 138 0.69 4.12 -2.06
N MET A 139 1.82 3.92 -1.38
CA MET A 139 3.12 3.75 -2.01
C MET A 139 3.20 2.39 -2.70
N VAL A 140 3.51 2.38 -4.00
CA VAL A 140 3.53 1.13 -4.79
C VAL A 140 4.94 0.64 -5.14
N GLY A 141 5.94 1.53 -5.16
CA GLY A 141 7.32 1.15 -5.42
C GLY A 141 8.16 2.28 -6.01
N TRP A 142 9.37 1.92 -6.47
CA TRP A 142 10.31 2.87 -7.05
C TRP A 142 10.67 2.50 -8.48
N ALA A 143 10.62 3.47 -9.38
CA ALA A 143 11.13 3.33 -10.73
C ALA A 143 12.61 3.74 -10.80
N SER A 144 13.36 3.04 -11.66
CA SER A 144 14.74 3.40 -11.95
C SER A 144 14.79 4.76 -12.67
N PRO A 145 15.71 5.66 -12.28
CA PRO A 145 15.92 6.93 -12.98
C PRO A 145 16.76 6.79 -14.24
N VAL A 146 17.37 5.63 -14.48
CA VAL A 146 18.19 5.32 -15.65
C VAL A 146 17.58 4.14 -16.41
N GLU A 147 17.65 4.17 -17.73
CA GLU A 147 17.27 3.02 -18.56
C GLU A 147 18.32 1.91 -18.44
N GLY A 148 17.88 0.67 -18.23
CA GLY A 148 18.76 -0.50 -18.17
C GLY A 148 19.52 -0.66 -16.85
N ARG A 149 20.70 -1.29 -16.90
CA ARG A 149 21.59 -1.49 -15.75
C ARG A 149 22.68 -0.41 -15.77
N GLY A 150 22.69 0.49 -14.78
CA GLY A 150 23.69 1.55 -14.66
C GLY A 150 23.57 2.30 -13.33
N THR A 151 24.59 3.09 -12.99
CA THR A 151 24.52 4.03 -11.87
C THR A 151 23.93 5.36 -12.34
N ALA A 152 23.26 6.08 -11.43
CA ALA A 152 22.79 7.43 -11.71
C ALA A 152 24.01 8.33 -11.98
N GLY A 153 24.06 8.92 -13.17
CA GLY A 153 25.10 9.87 -13.59
C GLY A 153 24.73 11.31 -13.24
N ASP A 154 25.04 12.26 -14.12
CA ASP A 154 24.59 13.66 -13.98
C ASP A 154 23.06 13.77 -13.94
N TYR A 155 22.56 14.86 -13.34
CA TYR A 155 21.13 15.10 -13.24
C TYR A 155 20.49 15.18 -14.64
N PRO A 156 19.60 14.25 -15.03
CA PRO A 156 19.11 14.13 -16.39
C PRO A 156 18.07 15.21 -16.77
N GLY A 157 17.68 16.05 -15.81
CA GLY A 157 16.65 17.06 -15.99
C GLY A 157 15.23 16.53 -15.73
N VAL A 158 14.33 17.47 -15.42
CA VAL A 158 12.93 17.18 -15.04
C VAL A 158 12.20 16.42 -16.15
N ALA A 159 12.26 16.89 -17.40
CA ALA A 159 11.52 16.28 -18.51
C ALA A 159 11.88 14.80 -18.72
N ALA A 160 13.17 14.48 -18.62
CA ALA A 160 13.65 13.10 -18.79
C ALA A 160 13.24 12.22 -17.61
N LEU A 161 13.16 12.74 -16.38
CA LEU A 161 12.64 12.00 -15.22
C LEU A 161 11.13 11.79 -15.29
N VAL A 162 10.38 12.79 -15.76
CA VAL A 162 8.92 12.67 -15.94
C VAL A 162 8.59 11.56 -16.94
N GLN A 163 9.24 11.54 -18.12
CA GLN A 163 9.02 10.48 -19.11
C GLN A 163 9.31 9.08 -18.56
N ARG A 164 10.35 8.96 -17.73
CA ARG A 164 10.71 7.70 -17.04
C ARG A 164 9.69 7.32 -15.98
N ALA A 165 9.20 8.31 -15.22
CA ALA A 165 8.18 8.10 -14.21
C ALA A 165 6.87 7.62 -14.83
N GLU A 166 6.43 8.24 -15.93
CA GLU A 166 5.22 7.84 -16.65
C GLU A 166 5.26 6.35 -17.05
N THR A 167 6.35 5.90 -17.64
CA THR A 167 6.48 4.51 -18.11
C THR A 167 6.73 3.53 -16.95
N GLY A 168 7.67 3.88 -16.07
CA GLY A 168 8.10 3.03 -14.96
C GLY A 168 7.03 2.88 -13.89
N CYS A 169 6.41 3.97 -13.46
CA CYS A 169 5.36 3.92 -12.45
C CYS A 169 4.07 3.28 -12.98
N ALA A 170 3.72 3.47 -14.26
CA ALA A 170 2.61 2.72 -14.86
C ALA A 170 2.85 1.21 -14.77
N THR A 171 4.07 0.76 -15.10
CA THR A 171 4.45 -0.67 -15.02
C THR A 171 4.42 -1.19 -13.57
N ILE A 172 4.93 -0.41 -12.61
CA ILE A 172 4.93 -0.79 -11.20
C ILE A 172 3.50 -0.87 -10.67
N SER A 173 2.68 0.16 -10.88
CA SER A 173 1.28 0.19 -10.46
C SER A 173 0.48 -0.97 -11.06
N ARG A 174 0.71 -1.29 -12.33
CA ARG A 174 0.10 -2.45 -13.01
C ARG A 174 0.43 -3.79 -12.34
N ASN A 175 1.65 -3.95 -11.82
CA ASN A 175 2.04 -5.18 -11.11
C ASN A 175 1.58 -5.18 -9.65
N TYR A 176 1.32 -3.99 -9.09
CA TYR A 176 0.86 -3.80 -7.72
C TYR A 176 -0.64 -4.10 -7.56
N VAL A 177 -1.43 -3.81 -8.59
CA VAL A 177 -2.88 -4.02 -8.62
C VAL A 177 -3.21 -5.09 -9.64
N LEU A 178 -3.55 -6.28 -9.16
CA LEU A 178 -3.85 -7.42 -10.04
C LEU A 178 -5.09 -7.18 -10.91
N ASP A 179 -6.12 -6.53 -10.37
CA ASP A 179 -7.37 -6.25 -11.06
C ASP A 179 -7.74 -4.76 -10.99
N PRO A 180 -7.49 -3.97 -12.04
CA PRO A 180 -7.80 -2.54 -12.04
C PRO A 180 -9.28 -2.20 -11.81
N VAL A 181 -10.21 -3.14 -11.99
CA VAL A 181 -11.64 -2.94 -11.69
C VAL A 181 -11.85 -2.66 -10.20
N SER A 182 -11.00 -3.21 -9.32
CA SER A 182 -11.12 -2.97 -7.88
C SER A 182 -10.72 -1.57 -7.45
N LEU A 183 -10.05 -0.79 -8.31
CA LEU A 183 -9.67 0.57 -7.98
C LEU A 183 -10.89 1.51 -8.04
N PRO A 184 -11.14 2.29 -6.96
CA PRO A 184 -12.16 3.32 -6.98
C PRO A 184 -11.98 4.30 -8.15
N ALA A 185 -13.08 4.88 -8.62
CA ALA A 185 -13.02 5.94 -9.62
C ALA A 185 -12.17 7.11 -9.09
N GLY A 186 -11.27 7.64 -9.93
CA GLY A 186 -10.37 8.73 -9.56
C GLY A 186 -9.06 8.29 -8.92
N VAL A 187 -8.84 7.00 -8.65
CA VAL A 187 -7.52 6.47 -8.30
C VAL A 187 -6.64 6.37 -9.54
N ARG A 188 -5.45 6.96 -9.51
CA ARG A 188 -4.47 6.92 -10.60
C ARG A 188 -3.03 6.79 -10.08
N PRO A 189 -2.12 6.20 -10.89
CA PRO A 189 -0.69 6.31 -10.64
C PRO A 189 -0.25 7.77 -10.65
N ARG A 190 0.54 8.16 -9.64
CA ARG A 190 1.27 9.43 -9.57
C ARG A 190 2.70 9.14 -9.13
N TRP A 191 3.56 10.14 -9.27
CA TRP A 191 4.97 9.99 -8.98
C TRP A 191 5.57 11.23 -8.36
N TYR A 192 6.64 11.02 -7.62
CA TYR A 192 7.58 12.04 -7.20
C TYR A 192 8.93 11.77 -7.86
N ILE A 193 9.51 12.79 -8.49
CA ILE A 193 10.83 12.74 -9.10
C ILE A 193 11.84 13.52 -8.24
N PRO A 194 13.08 13.05 -8.11
CA PRO A 194 14.10 13.73 -7.33
C PRO A 194 14.47 15.09 -7.96
N ARG A 195 14.66 16.09 -7.10
CA ARG A 195 15.17 17.41 -7.49
C ARG A 195 16.68 17.37 -7.70
N ALA A 196 17.22 18.32 -8.45
CA ALA A 196 18.67 18.42 -8.67
C ALA A 196 19.49 18.43 -7.36
N ALA A 197 18.99 19.13 -6.33
CA ALA A 197 19.65 19.16 -5.03
C ALA A 197 19.60 17.80 -4.28
N GLU A 198 18.55 17.01 -4.46
CA GLU A 198 18.42 15.67 -3.88
C GLU A 198 19.28 14.65 -4.63
N TRP A 199 19.32 14.79 -5.95
CA TRP A 199 20.20 14.02 -6.83
C TRP A 199 21.68 14.20 -6.45
N ALA A 200 22.11 15.45 -6.24
CA ALA A 200 23.47 15.77 -5.79
C ALA A 200 23.82 15.14 -4.42
N ARG A 201 22.82 14.75 -3.62
CA ARG A 201 22.98 14.06 -2.33
C ARG A 201 22.78 12.55 -2.41
N GLY A 202 22.63 11.98 -3.60
CA GLY A 202 22.51 10.53 -3.79
C GLY A 202 21.08 9.99 -3.84
N SER A 203 20.06 10.83 -3.87
CA SER A 203 18.66 10.38 -4.02
C SER A 203 18.27 10.39 -5.49
N TYR A 204 18.19 9.20 -6.08
CA TYR A 204 17.96 9.03 -7.51
C TYR A 204 16.62 8.38 -7.85
N GLY A 205 16.00 7.68 -6.89
CA GLY A 205 14.77 6.91 -7.14
C GLY A 205 13.57 7.79 -7.49
N ILE A 206 12.75 7.33 -8.43
CA ILE A 206 11.43 7.90 -8.69
C ILE A 206 10.43 7.16 -7.82
N THR A 207 9.77 7.86 -6.89
CA THR A 207 8.76 7.27 -6.00
C THR A 207 7.43 7.18 -6.74
N CYS A 208 6.86 5.98 -6.84
CA CYS A 208 5.59 5.71 -7.50
C CYS A 208 4.52 5.37 -6.46
N PHE A 209 3.35 6.00 -6.57
CA PHE A 209 2.22 5.77 -5.66
C PHE A 209 0.88 5.83 -6.40
N LEU A 210 -0.14 5.17 -5.87
CA LEU A 210 -1.52 5.38 -6.32
C LEU A 210 -2.14 6.48 -5.47
N ALA A 211 -2.87 7.40 -6.10
CA ALA A 211 -3.53 8.50 -5.40
C ALA A 211 -4.97 8.69 -5.88
N THR A 212 -5.86 9.11 -4.98
CA THR A 212 -7.25 9.48 -5.28
C THR A 212 -7.43 11.00 -5.36
N ASP A 213 -7.93 11.48 -6.50
CA ASP A 213 -8.38 12.86 -6.65
C ASP A 213 -9.77 13.08 -6.00
N GLY A 214 -10.49 12.00 -5.67
CA GLY A 214 -11.82 12.02 -5.08
C GLY A 214 -11.82 11.85 -3.57
N ALA A 215 -12.84 11.16 -3.07
CA ALA A 215 -12.97 10.85 -1.64
C ALA A 215 -11.78 9.99 -1.15
N PRO A 216 -11.34 10.17 0.10
CA PRO A 216 -10.37 9.28 0.74
C PRO A 216 -10.84 7.83 0.74
N VAL A 217 -9.88 6.91 0.72
CA VAL A 217 -10.11 5.47 0.82
C VAL A 217 -9.70 4.99 2.23
N SER A 218 -10.37 3.97 2.74
CA SER A 218 -10.11 3.41 4.09
C SER A 218 -9.76 1.93 4.03
N ARG A 219 -9.12 1.51 2.93
CA ARG A 219 -8.59 0.17 2.72
C ARG A 219 -7.32 0.25 1.86
N PRO A 220 -6.45 -0.77 1.90
CA PRO A 220 -5.39 -0.91 0.90
C PRO A 220 -5.96 -0.94 -0.53
N LEU A 221 -5.24 -0.31 -1.43
CA LEU A 221 -5.35 -0.40 -2.88
C LEU A 221 -4.55 -1.59 -3.43
N ARG A 222 -3.58 -2.10 -2.65
CA ARG A 222 -2.86 -3.33 -3.00
C ARG A 222 -3.80 -4.53 -3.11
N GLU A 223 -3.69 -5.22 -4.23
CA GLU A 223 -4.35 -6.48 -4.46
C GLU A 223 -3.41 -7.41 -5.24
N ASP A 224 -2.85 -8.42 -4.57
CA ASP A 224 -1.88 -9.33 -5.17
C ASP A 224 -2.41 -10.76 -5.31
N ALA A 225 -1.60 -11.64 -5.91
CA ALA A 225 -2.00 -13.02 -6.20
C ALA A 225 -2.36 -13.86 -4.95
N SER A 226 -2.03 -13.40 -3.73
CA SER A 226 -2.35 -14.12 -2.50
C SER A 226 -3.85 -14.10 -2.17
N ILE A 227 -4.60 -13.10 -2.66
CA ILE A 227 -6.01 -12.90 -2.30
C ILE A 227 -6.99 -13.58 -3.26
N VAL A 228 -6.55 -14.01 -4.45
CA VAL A 228 -7.40 -14.63 -5.49
C VAL A 228 -7.09 -16.09 -5.68
N ASN A 229 -8.06 -16.93 -6.03
CA ASN A 229 -7.87 -18.35 -6.34
C ASN A 229 -7.10 -18.59 -7.66
N ARG A 230 -6.76 -19.84 -7.97
CA ARG A 230 -5.97 -20.19 -9.18
C ARG A 230 -6.69 -19.79 -10.47
N ASP A 231 -8.00 -20.02 -10.54
CA ASP A 231 -8.79 -19.77 -11.74
C ASP A 231 -8.99 -18.27 -11.95
N GLN A 232 -9.27 -17.54 -10.87
CA GLN A 232 -9.30 -16.07 -10.84
C GLN A 232 -7.96 -15.48 -11.29
N LEU A 233 -6.84 -15.94 -10.73
CA LEU A 233 -5.51 -15.48 -11.13
C LEU A 233 -5.23 -15.75 -12.62
N THR A 234 -5.57 -16.96 -13.08
CA THR A 234 -5.40 -17.35 -14.49
C THR A 234 -6.19 -16.44 -15.41
N PHE A 235 -7.45 -16.14 -15.06
CA PHE A 235 -8.31 -15.22 -15.79
C PHE A 235 -7.75 -13.78 -15.80
N LEU A 236 -7.43 -13.23 -14.64
CA LEU A 236 -6.94 -11.85 -14.51
C LEU A 236 -5.63 -11.65 -15.30
N LEU A 237 -4.70 -12.61 -15.23
CA LEU A 237 -3.47 -12.57 -16.04
C LEU A 237 -3.71 -12.76 -17.54
N ALA A 238 -4.76 -13.49 -17.93
CA ALA A 238 -5.12 -13.64 -19.33
C ALA A 238 -5.62 -12.33 -19.95
N ILE A 239 -6.40 -11.55 -19.19
CA ILE A 239 -7.06 -10.34 -19.69
C ILE A 239 -6.26 -9.06 -19.47
N ARG A 240 -5.22 -9.09 -18.63
CA ARG A 240 -4.51 -7.89 -18.14
C ARG A 240 -4.03 -6.94 -19.24
N ASP A 241 -3.30 -7.46 -20.23
CA ASP A 241 -2.78 -6.66 -21.35
C ASP A 241 -3.92 -6.05 -22.19
N CYS A 242 -5.01 -6.81 -22.37
CA CYS A 242 -6.19 -6.36 -23.10
C CYS A 242 -6.94 -5.27 -22.33
N ALA A 243 -7.15 -5.44 -21.03
CA ALA A 243 -7.82 -4.46 -20.19
C ALA A 243 -7.06 -3.12 -20.15
N GLU A 244 -5.74 -3.16 -19.97
CA GLU A 244 -4.89 -1.97 -19.95
C GLU A 244 -4.88 -1.23 -21.30
N SER A 245 -4.63 -1.95 -22.39
CA SER A 245 -4.61 -1.33 -23.73
C SER A 245 -5.98 -0.77 -24.12
N THR A 246 -7.08 -1.44 -23.75
CA THR A 246 -8.44 -0.95 -24.01
C THR A 246 -8.74 0.32 -23.21
N ALA A 247 -8.34 0.40 -21.94
CA ALA A 247 -8.48 1.61 -21.13
C ALA A 247 -7.69 2.79 -21.71
N LYS A 248 -6.49 2.53 -22.24
CA LYS A 248 -5.69 3.55 -22.94
C LYS A 248 -6.39 4.05 -24.21
N VAL A 249 -6.95 3.14 -25.00
CA VAL A 249 -7.73 3.50 -26.19
C VAL A 249 -8.95 4.37 -25.81
N GLU A 250 -9.69 3.99 -24.78
CA GLU A 250 -10.86 4.76 -24.30
C GLU A 250 -10.46 6.20 -23.89
N ALA A 251 -9.37 6.36 -23.15
CA ALA A 251 -8.86 7.67 -22.78
C ALA A 251 -8.47 8.52 -24.01
N LEU A 252 -7.84 7.92 -25.03
CA LEU A 252 -7.40 8.62 -26.24
C LEU A 252 -8.55 8.91 -27.22
N LEU A 253 -9.64 8.14 -27.18
CA LEU A 253 -10.84 8.42 -27.96
C LEU A 253 -11.51 9.73 -27.57
N ALA A 254 -11.41 10.12 -26.30
CA ALA A 254 -11.96 11.36 -25.74
C ALA A 254 -11.22 12.65 -26.16
N GLY A 255 -10.51 12.63 -27.28
CA GLY A 255 -9.80 13.79 -27.86
C GLY A 255 -8.27 13.71 -27.81
N GLY A 256 -7.69 12.56 -27.48
CA GLY A 256 -6.24 12.37 -27.48
C GLY A 256 -5.60 12.36 -28.88
N PRO A 257 -4.25 12.47 -28.99
CA PRO A 257 -3.55 12.55 -30.27
C PRO A 257 -3.76 11.31 -31.15
N ALA A 258 -3.99 11.54 -32.45
CA ALA A 258 -4.26 10.47 -33.42
C ALA A 258 -3.13 9.43 -33.53
N ALA A 259 -1.87 9.88 -33.41
CA ALA A 259 -0.70 9.00 -33.47
C ALA A 259 -0.66 8.03 -32.28
N GLU A 260 -0.95 8.52 -31.07
CA GLU A 260 -1.03 7.71 -29.86
C GLU A 260 -2.22 6.75 -29.90
N LEU A 261 -3.39 7.22 -30.34
CA LEU A 261 -4.56 6.37 -30.52
C LEU A 261 -4.26 5.23 -31.49
N ARG A 262 -3.57 5.51 -32.60
CA ARG A 262 -3.16 4.49 -33.57
C ARG A 262 -2.21 3.46 -32.96
N SER A 263 -1.22 3.91 -32.19
CA SER A 263 -0.30 3.01 -31.48
C SER A 263 -1.04 2.13 -30.47
N ALA A 264 -1.92 2.73 -29.65
CA ALA A 264 -2.72 2.00 -28.67
C ALA A 264 -3.67 1.00 -29.35
N THR A 265 -4.31 1.36 -30.46
CA THR A 265 -5.20 0.47 -31.22
C THR A 265 -4.47 -0.77 -31.76
N LYS A 266 -3.23 -0.61 -32.24
CA LYS A 266 -2.39 -1.74 -32.65
C LYS A 266 -2.08 -2.67 -31.48
N GLN A 267 -1.67 -2.11 -30.34
CA GLN A 267 -1.39 -2.88 -29.12
C GLN A 267 -2.66 -3.61 -28.64
N THR A 268 -3.83 -2.98 -28.71
CA THR A 268 -5.10 -3.62 -28.39
C THR A 268 -5.38 -4.79 -29.33
N ALA A 269 -5.24 -4.64 -30.64
CA ALA A 269 -5.46 -5.76 -31.58
C ALA A 269 -4.57 -6.98 -31.30
N GLU A 270 -3.31 -6.77 -30.90
CA GLU A 270 -2.38 -7.84 -30.49
C GLU A 270 -2.76 -8.44 -29.12
N ALA A 271 -3.15 -7.60 -28.16
CA ALA A 271 -3.57 -8.02 -26.83
C ALA A 271 -4.86 -8.86 -26.87
N TRP A 272 -5.81 -8.53 -27.75
CA TRP A 272 -7.03 -9.32 -27.96
C TRP A 272 -6.70 -10.73 -28.47
N SER A 273 -5.79 -10.85 -29.45
CA SER A 273 -5.33 -12.15 -29.96
C SER A 273 -4.64 -12.98 -28.87
N THR A 274 -3.77 -12.35 -28.08
CA THR A 274 -3.06 -13.00 -26.98
C THR A 274 -4.03 -13.46 -25.89
N MET A 275 -5.00 -12.62 -25.52
CA MET A 275 -6.04 -12.95 -24.55
C MET A 275 -6.87 -14.13 -25.04
N TRP A 276 -7.32 -14.14 -26.29
CA TRP A 276 -8.08 -15.24 -26.87
C TRP A 276 -7.34 -16.58 -26.77
N LEU A 277 -6.05 -16.61 -27.11
CA LEU A 277 -5.21 -17.82 -26.99
C LEU A 277 -5.11 -18.31 -25.55
N LYS A 278 -4.85 -17.40 -24.60
CA LYS A 278 -4.77 -17.72 -23.16
C LYS A 278 -6.10 -18.26 -22.63
N LEU A 279 -7.22 -17.63 -23.02
CA LEU A 279 -8.56 -18.05 -22.59
C LEU A 279 -8.93 -19.44 -23.10
N ARG A 280 -8.62 -19.74 -24.37
CA ARG A 280 -8.87 -21.06 -24.96
C ARG A 280 -8.01 -22.19 -24.37
N ALA A 281 -6.81 -21.87 -23.90
CA ALA A 281 -5.91 -22.84 -23.28
C ALA A 281 -6.23 -23.09 -21.80
N GLY A 282 -7.02 -22.22 -21.17
CA GLY A 282 -7.39 -22.34 -19.76
C GLY A 282 -8.30 -23.53 -19.48
N ALA A 283 -8.03 -24.24 -18.39
CA ALA A 283 -8.95 -25.21 -17.81
C ALA A 283 -9.84 -24.48 -16.81
N TRP A 284 -11.09 -24.20 -17.18
CA TRP A 284 -11.99 -23.39 -16.36
C TRP A 284 -12.93 -24.26 -15.52
N PRO A 285 -13.37 -23.76 -14.34
CA PRO A 285 -14.36 -24.46 -13.53
C PRO A 285 -15.70 -24.57 -14.29
N ALA A 286 -16.46 -25.62 -13.99
CA ALA A 286 -17.69 -25.96 -14.72
C ALA A 286 -18.72 -24.82 -14.68
N GLU A 287 -18.73 -24.05 -13.60
CA GLU A 287 -19.60 -22.89 -13.37
C GLU A 287 -19.25 -21.72 -14.30
N ALA A 288 -17.97 -21.51 -14.62
CA ALA A 288 -17.51 -20.40 -15.46
C ALA A 288 -17.37 -20.77 -16.94
N GLN A 289 -17.21 -22.06 -17.26
CA GLN A 289 -16.98 -22.54 -18.62
C GLN A 289 -18.00 -22.01 -19.65
N PRO A 290 -19.32 -21.98 -19.41
CA PRO A 290 -20.28 -21.48 -20.39
C PRO A 290 -20.10 -19.99 -20.69
N ALA A 291 -19.88 -19.17 -19.66
CA ALA A 291 -19.66 -17.73 -19.81
C ALA A 291 -18.37 -17.45 -20.57
N ILE A 292 -17.31 -18.23 -20.31
CA ILE A 292 -16.02 -18.08 -20.98
C ILE A 292 -16.12 -18.44 -22.46
N ILE A 293 -16.85 -19.50 -22.81
CA ILE A 293 -17.09 -19.86 -24.22
C ILE A 293 -17.80 -18.72 -24.96
N GLN A 294 -18.84 -18.14 -24.37
CA GLN A 294 -19.56 -17.02 -24.98
C GLN A 294 -18.66 -15.79 -25.15
N TRP A 295 -17.86 -15.47 -24.14
CA TRP A 295 -16.96 -14.33 -24.24
C TRP A 295 -15.81 -14.56 -25.24
N ILE A 296 -15.26 -15.78 -25.34
CA ILE A 296 -14.29 -16.14 -26.38
C ILE A 296 -14.90 -15.92 -27.78
N ALA A 297 -16.17 -16.24 -27.99
CA ALA A 297 -16.85 -16.01 -29.27
C ALA A 297 -17.00 -14.51 -29.59
N ASP A 298 -17.28 -13.66 -28.59
CA ASP A 298 -17.28 -12.21 -28.79
C ASP A 298 -15.88 -11.67 -29.09
N VAL A 299 -14.85 -12.19 -28.41
CA VAL A 299 -13.45 -11.84 -28.66
C VAL A 299 -13.03 -12.19 -30.09
N ASP A 300 -13.39 -13.39 -30.55
CA ASP A 300 -13.16 -13.84 -31.92
C ASP A 300 -13.86 -12.94 -32.95
N ALA A 301 -15.12 -12.56 -32.69
CA ALA A 301 -15.89 -11.68 -33.56
C ALA A 301 -15.40 -10.22 -33.56
N ALA A 302 -14.81 -9.73 -32.46
CA ALA A 302 -14.28 -8.38 -32.34
C ALA A 302 -12.86 -8.24 -32.91
N GLN A 303 -12.08 -9.32 -32.91
CA GLN A 303 -10.69 -9.33 -33.42
C GLN A 303 -10.52 -8.71 -34.82
N PRO A 304 -11.30 -9.07 -35.86
CA PRO A 304 -11.15 -8.44 -37.18
C PRO A 304 -11.47 -6.94 -37.15
N LEU A 305 -12.40 -6.48 -36.31
CA LEU A 305 -12.72 -5.06 -36.18
C LEU A 305 -11.55 -4.27 -35.57
N TRP A 306 -10.86 -4.84 -34.58
CA TRP A 306 -9.64 -4.26 -34.02
C TRP A 306 -8.49 -4.21 -35.04
N GLN A 307 -8.35 -5.24 -35.89
CA GLN A 307 -7.36 -5.26 -36.97
C GLN A 307 -7.67 -4.21 -38.05
N GLU A 308 -8.94 -4.08 -38.46
CA GLU A 308 -9.39 -3.03 -39.38
C GLU A 308 -9.13 -1.63 -38.82
N ALA A 309 -9.39 -1.43 -37.53
CA ALA A 309 -9.12 -0.16 -36.84
C ALA A 309 -7.61 0.13 -36.82
N ALA A 310 -6.77 -0.87 -36.51
CA ALA A 310 -5.31 -0.74 -36.51
C ALA A 310 -4.73 -0.41 -37.90
N ALA A 311 -5.42 -0.80 -38.98
CA ALA A 311 -5.06 -0.51 -40.37
C ALA A 311 -5.60 0.84 -40.88
N ALA A 312 -6.37 1.59 -40.08
CA ALA A 312 -6.95 2.86 -40.48
C ALA A 312 -5.89 3.92 -40.81
N THR A 313 -6.09 4.60 -41.94
CA THR A 313 -5.13 5.60 -42.47
C THR A 313 -5.44 7.01 -42.01
N SER A 314 -6.71 7.37 -41.84
CA SER A 314 -7.14 8.70 -41.35
C SER A 314 -7.59 8.66 -39.89
N ASP A 315 -7.49 9.79 -39.18
CA ASP A 315 -7.92 9.89 -37.76
C ASP A 315 -9.43 9.66 -37.58
N ARG A 316 -10.25 10.23 -38.47
CA ARG A 316 -11.70 10.03 -38.44
C ARG A 316 -12.07 8.55 -38.60
N ASP A 317 -11.51 7.90 -39.62
CA ASP A 317 -11.73 6.47 -39.89
C ASP A 317 -11.26 5.59 -38.71
N LEU A 318 -10.09 5.91 -38.14
CA LEU A 318 -9.56 5.24 -36.95
C LEU A 318 -10.55 5.30 -35.78
N ARG A 319 -11.02 6.50 -35.42
CA ARG A 319 -11.96 6.68 -34.28
C ARG A 319 -13.29 5.98 -34.52
N ASP A 320 -13.82 6.04 -35.74
CA ASP A 320 -15.08 5.36 -36.10
C ASP A 320 -14.93 3.84 -35.98
N LYS A 321 -13.85 3.26 -36.51
CA LYS A 321 -13.59 1.82 -36.44
C LYS A 321 -13.32 1.33 -35.01
N VAL A 322 -12.57 2.09 -34.22
CA VAL A 322 -12.35 1.77 -32.81
C VAL A 322 -13.68 1.72 -32.04
N ARG A 323 -14.57 2.72 -32.22
CA ARG A 323 -15.90 2.70 -31.59
C ARG A 323 -16.70 1.45 -31.96
N ARG A 324 -16.67 1.06 -33.23
CA ARG A 324 -17.33 -0.16 -33.72
C ARG A 324 -16.74 -1.43 -33.07
N ALA A 325 -15.42 -1.51 -32.93
CA ALA A 325 -14.75 -2.62 -32.26
C ALA A 325 -15.12 -2.68 -30.76
N GLN A 326 -15.17 -1.54 -30.07
CA GLN A 326 -15.60 -1.45 -28.67
C GLN A 326 -17.04 -1.93 -28.46
N GLN A 327 -17.96 -1.56 -29.34
CA GLN A 327 -19.35 -2.01 -29.26
C GLN A 327 -19.49 -3.54 -29.40
N ARG A 328 -18.58 -4.21 -30.12
CA ARG A 328 -18.60 -5.67 -30.30
C ARG A 328 -17.83 -6.44 -29.22
N SER A 329 -17.26 -5.75 -28.24
CA SER A 329 -16.32 -6.34 -27.26
C SER A 329 -16.93 -7.33 -26.25
N GLY A 330 -18.26 -7.48 -26.22
CA GLY A 330 -18.92 -8.48 -25.37
C GLY A 330 -18.87 -8.16 -23.87
N ALA A 331 -19.08 -6.89 -23.49
CA ALA A 331 -18.98 -6.44 -22.09
C ALA A 331 -19.90 -7.22 -21.13
N ASP A 332 -21.11 -7.59 -21.56
CA ASP A 332 -22.04 -8.36 -20.75
C ASP A 332 -21.54 -9.79 -20.47
N HIS A 333 -20.93 -10.43 -21.47
CA HIS A 333 -20.33 -11.75 -21.30
C HIS A 333 -19.05 -11.68 -20.45
N LEU A 334 -18.24 -10.63 -20.57
CA LEU A 334 -17.13 -10.39 -19.64
C LEU A 334 -17.64 -10.28 -18.19
N LEU A 335 -18.70 -9.51 -17.95
CA LEU A 335 -19.32 -9.44 -16.63
C LEU A 335 -19.85 -10.80 -16.16
N ALA A 336 -20.45 -11.60 -17.05
CA ALA A 336 -20.90 -12.96 -16.72
C ALA A 336 -19.73 -13.87 -16.31
N VAL A 337 -18.59 -13.81 -16.99
CA VAL A 337 -17.38 -14.54 -16.60
C VAL A 337 -16.90 -14.11 -15.22
N ARG A 338 -16.82 -12.81 -14.97
CA ARG A 338 -16.40 -12.27 -13.68
C ARG A 338 -17.31 -12.75 -12.55
N ARG A 339 -18.64 -12.71 -12.73
CA ARG A 339 -19.60 -13.26 -11.75
C ARG A 339 -19.38 -14.74 -11.49
N ALA A 340 -19.22 -15.54 -12.54
CA ALA A 340 -19.03 -16.98 -12.42
C ALA A 340 -17.71 -17.35 -11.72
N LEU A 341 -16.68 -16.51 -11.84
CA LEU A 341 -15.41 -16.64 -11.11
C LEU A 341 -15.43 -15.97 -9.73
N GLY A 342 -16.54 -15.36 -9.32
CA GLY A 342 -16.66 -14.63 -8.05
C GLY A 342 -15.85 -13.33 -7.98
N LEU A 343 -15.41 -12.78 -9.11
CA LEU A 343 -14.66 -11.52 -9.19
C LEU A 343 -15.60 -10.30 -9.09
N SER A 344 -15.06 -9.17 -8.64
CA SER A 344 -15.75 -7.88 -8.60
C SER A 344 -16.40 -7.56 -9.94
N THR A 345 -17.63 -7.04 -9.96
CA THR A 345 -18.26 -6.59 -11.22
C THR A 345 -18.49 -5.10 -11.27
N THR A 346 -18.33 -4.45 -10.13
CA THR A 346 -18.48 -3.01 -9.98
C THR A 346 -17.11 -2.38 -9.78
N ARG A 347 -16.89 -1.22 -10.39
CA ARG A 347 -15.65 -0.47 -10.19
C ARG A 347 -15.51 -0.05 -8.73
N GLY A 348 -14.31 -0.25 -8.16
CA GLY A 348 -13.99 0.10 -6.77
C GLY A 348 -14.33 -0.98 -5.74
N GLU A 349 -15.00 -2.04 -6.15
CA GLU A 349 -15.32 -3.18 -5.29
C GLU A 349 -14.05 -4.04 -5.10
N PRO A 350 -13.56 -4.23 -3.85
CA PRO A 350 -12.34 -5.01 -3.61
C PRO A 350 -12.45 -6.43 -4.17
N LEU A 351 -11.32 -7.03 -4.55
CA LEU A 351 -11.30 -8.45 -4.89
C LEU A 351 -11.82 -9.31 -3.71
N PRO A 352 -12.51 -10.44 -4.00
CA PRO A 352 -13.01 -11.33 -2.96
C PRO A 352 -11.85 -11.87 -2.13
N HIS A 353 -11.96 -11.83 -0.80
CA HIS A 353 -11.03 -12.56 0.06
C HIS A 353 -11.36 -14.05 -0.01
N ARG A 354 -10.34 -14.87 -0.31
CA ARG A 354 -10.43 -16.34 -0.25
C ARG A 354 -10.91 -16.85 1.10
#